data_AF-A0A846KTS4-F1
#
_entry.id   AF-A0A846KTS4-F1
#
_cell.length_a   1.000
_cell.length_b   1.000
_cell.length_c   1.000
_cell.angle_alpha   90.00
_cell.angle_beta   90.00
_cell.angle_gamma   90.00
#
_symmetry.space_group_name_H-M   'P 1'
#
loop_
_entity.id
_entity.type
_entity.pdbx_description
1 polymer ?
#
loop_
_entity_poly.entity_id
_entity_poly.type
_entity_poly.pdbx_seq_one_letter_code
_entity_poly.pdbx_strand_id
1 'polypeptide(L)'
;MRKKRYMSLLEIMIVILLIGIITSVVGFNVKGSLEKGKVFKTEQAIVQIKDLLLLEVAGGSAIELVVASPVEYLRRSGVPKEPKKFILDGWGETLTVEATYSNTDIKVSSNKLNNYYIRTNKNNPDVVESEDDQDAPKY
;
A
#
# COMPACT_ATOMS: atom_id res chain seq x y z
N MET A 1 -8.33 -29.02 59.22
CA MET A 1 -7.28 -28.16 58.63
C MET A 1 -7.60 -27.89 57.17
N ARG A 2 -7.90 -26.62 56.79
CA ARG A 2 -8.12 -26.24 55.39
C ARG A 2 -6.79 -26.30 54.63
N LYS A 3 -6.66 -27.20 53.64
CA LYS A 3 -5.49 -27.24 52.75
C LYS A 3 -5.40 -25.90 52.01
N LYS A 4 -4.28 -25.19 52.18
CA LYS A 4 -4.04 -23.91 51.54
C LYS A 4 -3.82 -24.14 50.03
N ARG A 5 -4.59 -23.42 49.20
CA ARG A 5 -4.72 -23.55 47.73
C ARG A 5 -3.51 -23.04 46.92
N TYR A 6 -2.28 -23.18 47.44
CA TYR A 6 -1.09 -22.59 46.80
C TYR A 6 -0.84 -23.10 45.37
N MET A 7 -1.18 -24.37 45.08
CA MET A 7 -1.08 -24.94 43.73
C MET A 7 -1.93 -24.18 42.70
N SER A 8 -3.18 -23.83 43.01
CA SER A 8 -4.05 -23.13 42.04
C SER A 8 -3.61 -21.69 41.77
N LEU A 9 -2.95 -21.07 42.77
CA LEU A 9 -2.47 -19.70 42.64
C LEU A 9 -1.24 -19.65 41.73
N LEU A 10 -0.30 -20.58 41.93
CA LEU A 10 0.87 -20.74 41.07
C LEU A 10 0.46 -21.10 39.63
N GLU A 11 -0.53 -21.97 39.47
CA GLU A 11 -1.06 -22.36 38.16
C GLU A 11 -1.64 -21.16 37.39
N ILE A 12 -2.45 -20.32 38.05
CA ILE A 12 -2.98 -19.09 37.43
C ILE A 12 -1.87 -18.09 37.09
N MET A 13 -0.83 -17.96 37.93
CA MET A 13 0.30 -17.08 37.65
C MET A 13 1.08 -17.52 36.40
N ILE A 14 1.33 -18.83 36.25
CA ILE A 14 2.00 -19.39 35.07
C ILE A 14 1.14 -19.18 33.83
N VAL A 15 -0.17 -19.40 33.90
CA VAL A 15 -1.07 -19.22 32.76
C VAL A 15 -1.06 -17.76 32.26
N ILE A 16 -1.13 -16.78 33.17
CA ILE A 16 -1.08 -15.35 32.79
C ILE A 16 0.28 -15.00 32.16
N LEU A 17 1.38 -15.53 32.70
CA LEU A 17 2.72 -15.37 32.13
C LEU A 17 2.79 -15.92 30.70
N LEU A 18 2.28 -17.14 30.47
CA LEU A 18 2.32 -17.80 29.17
C LEU A 18 1.50 -17.05 28.13
N ILE A 19 0.29 -16.59 28.47
CA ILE A 19 -0.54 -15.78 27.58
C ILE A 19 0.18 -14.47 27.23
N GLY A 20 0.82 -13.82 28.20
CA GLY A 20 1.60 -12.59 27.98
C GLY A 20 2.74 -12.78 26.97
N ILE A 21 3.53 -13.85 27.11
CA ILE A 21 4.64 -14.16 26.18
C ILE A 21 4.11 -14.41 24.77
N ILE A 22 3.06 -15.23 24.63
CA ILE A 22 2.47 -15.56 23.33
C ILE A 22 1.92 -14.29 22.64
N THR A 23 1.17 -13.47 23.38
CA THR A 23 0.56 -12.24 22.84
C THR A 23 1.62 -11.24 22.37
N SER A 24 2.73 -11.13 23.10
CA SER A 24 3.87 -10.28 22.75
C SER A 24 4.47 -10.67 21.40
N VAL A 25 4.81 -11.95 21.20
CA VAL A 25 5.45 -12.44 19.96
C VAL A 25 4.52 -12.31 18.75
N VAL A 26 3.23 -12.60 18.92
CA VAL A 26 2.24 -12.46 17.83
C VAL A 26 2.11 -11.00 17.38
N GLY A 27 2.13 -10.05 18.31
CA GLY A 27 2.03 -8.62 17.99
C GLY A 27 3.14 -8.11 17.06
N PHE A 28 4.38 -8.60 17.24
CA PHE A 28 5.51 -8.23 16.38
C PHE A 28 5.33 -8.68 14.93
N ASN A 29 4.87 -9.92 14.72
CA ASN A 29 4.65 -10.45 13.37
C ASN A 29 3.49 -9.77 12.63
N VAL A 30 2.41 -9.43 13.34
CA VAL A 30 1.27 -8.73 12.75
C VAL A 30 1.67 -7.35 12.21
N LYS A 31 2.54 -6.62 12.91
CA LYS A 31 3.01 -5.30 12.45
C LYS A 31 3.70 -5.36 11.08
N GLY A 32 4.55 -6.35 10.84
CA GLY A 32 5.22 -6.54 9.55
C GLY A 32 4.25 -6.92 8.43
N SER A 33 3.29 -7.80 8.73
CA SER A 33 2.24 -8.21 7.78
C SER A 33 1.33 -7.03 7.39
N LEU A 34 0.94 -6.20 8.36
CA LEU A 34 0.14 -5.01 8.12
C LEU A 34 0.85 -4.03 7.18
N GLU A 35 2.15 -3.81 7.36
CA GLU A 35 2.90 -2.88 6.51
C GLU A 35 3.01 -3.40 5.06
N LYS A 36 3.26 -4.70 4.87
CA LYS A 36 3.21 -5.34 3.55
C LYS A 36 1.82 -5.21 2.91
N GLY A 37 0.75 -5.36 3.70
CA GLY A 37 -0.61 -5.18 3.22
C GLY A 37 -0.89 -3.75 2.73
N LYS A 38 -0.31 -2.73 3.37
CA LYS A 38 -0.44 -1.33 2.92
C LYS A 38 0.32 -1.07 1.62
N VAL A 39 1.53 -1.63 1.48
CA VAL A 39 2.32 -1.57 0.24
C VAL A 39 1.52 -2.17 -0.91
N PHE A 40 1.08 -3.41 -0.75
CA PHE A 40 0.29 -4.13 -1.77
C PHE A 40 -0.99 -3.39 -2.16
N LYS A 41 -1.74 -2.89 -1.16
CA LYS A 41 -2.95 -2.07 -1.42
C LYS A 41 -2.62 -0.82 -2.23
N THR A 42 -1.48 -0.18 -1.96
CA THR A 42 -1.05 1.03 -2.66
C THR A 42 -0.62 0.74 -4.10
N GLU A 43 0.16 -0.32 -4.32
CA GLU A 43 0.55 -0.77 -5.66
C GLU A 43 -0.69 -1.10 -6.51
N GLN A 44 -1.63 -1.86 -5.97
CA GLN A 44 -2.88 -2.16 -6.67
C GLN A 44 -3.71 -0.92 -6.97
N ALA A 45 -3.78 0.03 -6.03
CA ALA A 45 -4.50 1.29 -6.24
C ALA A 45 -3.85 2.13 -7.35
N ILE A 46 -2.51 2.20 -7.38
CA ILE A 46 -1.75 2.90 -8.43
C ILE A 46 -2.08 2.32 -9.81
N VAL A 47 -2.02 0.99 -9.95
CA VAL A 47 -2.32 0.31 -11.22
C VAL A 47 -3.77 0.57 -11.64
N GLN A 48 -4.74 0.35 -10.74
CA GLN A 48 -6.16 0.54 -11.06
C GLN A 48 -6.50 1.98 -11.44
N ILE A 49 -5.93 2.96 -10.74
CA ILE A 49 -6.14 4.38 -11.06
C ILE A 49 -5.49 4.72 -12.40
N LYS A 50 -4.26 4.25 -12.64
CA LYS A 50 -3.57 4.45 -13.93
C LYS A 50 -4.43 3.92 -15.07
N ASP A 51 -4.86 2.67 -14.98
CA ASP A 51 -5.66 2.00 -16.02
C ASP A 51 -6.97 2.76 -16.28
N LEU A 52 -7.63 3.21 -15.22
CA LEU A 52 -8.91 3.89 -15.34
C LEU A 52 -8.77 5.30 -15.93
N LEU A 53 -7.71 6.03 -15.57
CA LEU A 53 -7.42 7.33 -16.17
C LEU A 53 -6.98 7.18 -17.63
N LEU A 54 -6.20 6.15 -17.96
CA LEU A 54 -5.83 5.82 -19.35
C LEU A 54 -7.05 5.44 -20.19
N LEU A 55 -8.02 4.72 -19.62
CA LEU A 55 -9.27 4.39 -20.30
C LEU A 55 -10.07 5.65 -20.69
N GLU A 56 -10.14 6.63 -19.80
CA GLU A 56 -10.80 7.92 -20.08
C GLU A 56 -10.06 8.74 -21.14
N VAL A 57 -8.73 8.63 -21.19
CA VAL A 57 -7.91 9.24 -22.25
C VAL A 57 -8.15 8.54 -23.59
N ALA A 58 -8.19 7.20 -23.62
CA ALA A 58 -8.53 6.42 -24.81
C ALA A 58 -9.95 6.71 -25.30
N GLY A 59 -10.86 7.08 -24.39
CA GLY A 59 -12.21 7.57 -24.69
C GLY A 59 -12.27 8.97 -25.29
N GLY A 60 -11.14 9.66 -25.47
CA GLY A 60 -11.03 10.96 -26.12
C GLY A 60 -10.80 12.15 -25.18
N SER A 61 -10.53 11.93 -23.89
CA SER A 61 -10.18 13.00 -22.96
C SER A 61 -8.71 13.41 -23.09
N ALA A 62 -8.40 14.71 -23.05
CA ALA A 62 -7.02 15.19 -23.05
C ALA A 62 -6.33 14.83 -21.73
N ILE A 63 -5.10 14.30 -21.80
CA ILE A 63 -4.31 13.85 -20.64
C ILE A 63 -4.12 14.97 -19.62
N GLU A 64 -3.88 16.19 -20.08
CA GLU A 64 -3.68 17.37 -19.22
C GLU A 64 -4.89 17.65 -18.32
N LEU A 65 -6.11 17.47 -18.84
CA LEU A 65 -7.35 17.65 -18.08
C LEU A 65 -7.56 16.52 -17.08
N VAL A 66 -7.21 15.30 -17.47
CA VAL A 66 -7.32 14.09 -16.61
C VAL A 66 -6.37 14.17 -15.43
N VAL A 67 -5.15 14.68 -15.64
CA VAL A 67 -4.15 14.90 -14.59
C VAL A 67 -4.54 16.08 -13.68
N ALA A 68 -5.14 17.13 -14.22
CA ALA A 68 -5.57 18.29 -13.44
C ALA A 68 -6.77 18.00 -12.52
N SER A 69 -7.62 17.03 -12.86
CA SER A 69 -8.85 16.73 -12.10
C SER A 69 -9.18 15.23 -12.04
N PRO A 70 -8.27 14.38 -11.53
CA PRO A 70 -8.42 12.93 -11.58
C PRO A 70 -9.68 12.43 -10.85
N VAL A 71 -10.09 13.10 -9.76
CA VAL A 71 -11.29 12.75 -8.98
C VAL A 71 -12.56 12.79 -9.84
N GLU A 72 -12.70 13.78 -10.72
CA GLU A 72 -13.90 13.95 -11.54
C GLU A 72 -13.96 12.90 -12.66
N TYR A 73 -12.82 12.58 -13.27
CA TYR A 73 -12.72 11.52 -14.28
C TYR A 73 -12.93 10.13 -13.67
N LEU A 74 -12.42 9.88 -12.46
CA LEU A 74 -12.73 8.68 -11.69
C LEU A 74 -14.22 8.57 -11.33
N ARG A 75 -14.92 9.70 -11.16
CA ARG A 75 -16.38 9.70 -10.92
C ARG A 75 -17.14 9.36 -12.20
N ARG A 76 -16.69 9.88 -13.33
CA ARG A 76 -17.31 9.68 -14.64
C ARG A 76 -17.27 8.22 -15.09
N SER A 77 -16.19 7.50 -14.80
CA SER A 77 -16.06 6.09 -15.13
C SER A 77 -17.02 5.16 -14.37
N GLY A 78 -17.62 5.64 -13.27
CA GLY A 78 -18.63 4.90 -12.50
C GLY A 78 -18.10 3.70 -11.69
N VAL A 79 -16.79 3.47 -11.66
CA VAL A 79 -16.18 2.31 -10.99
C VAL A 79 -16.07 2.50 -9.46
N PRO A 80 -15.56 3.62 -8.93
CA PRO A 80 -15.44 3.79 -7.49
C PRO A 80 -16.74 4.36 -6.90
N LYS A 81 -17.32 3.67 -5.90
CA LYS A 81 -18.46 4.17 -5.11
C LYS A 81 -18.15 5.52 -4.43
N GLU A 82 -16.89 5.73 -4.05
CA GLU A 82 -16.39 6.97 -3.45
C GLU A 82 -15.01 7.35 -4.03
N PRO A 83 -14.95 8.17 -5.09
CA PRO A 83 -13.71 8.53 -5.78
C PRO A 83 -12.65 9.16 -4.85
N LYS A 84 -13.09 9.94 -3.86
CA LYS A 84 -12.20 10.61 -2.88
C LYS A 84 -11.45 9.63 -1.98
N LYS A 85 -12.05 8.48 -1.65
CA LYS A 85 -11.37 7.42 -0.88
C LYS A 85 -10.49 6.56 -1.76
N PHE A 86 -10.78 6.51 -3.06
CA PHE A 86 -10.06 5.69 -4.02
C PHE A 86 -8.66 6.23 -4.32
N ILE A 87 -8.47 7.56 -4.28
CA ILE A 87 -7.17 8.22 -4.47
C ILE A 87 -6.26 8.11 -3.22
N LEU A 88 -6.74 7.53 -2.12
CA LEU A 88 -5.93 7.36 -0.92
C LEU A 88 -5.09 6.09 -0.99
N ASP A 89 -3.84 6.20 -0.58
CA ASP A 89 -2.93 5.06 -0.45
C ASP A 89 -3.22 4.20 0.79
N GLY A 90 -2.43 3.14 0.99
CA GLY A 90 -2.53 2.25 2.14
C GLY A 90 -2.24 2.91 3.50
N TRP A 91 -1.67 4.13 3.52
CA TRP A 91 -1.39 4.92 4.71
C TRP A 91 -2.36 6.11 4.89
N GLY A 92 -3.29 6.32 3.95
CA GLY A 92 -4.28 7.39 3.99
C GLY A 92 -3.82 8.72 3.38
N GLU A 93 -2.71 8.73 2.63
CA GLU A 93 -2.22 9.90 1.92
C GLU A 93 -2.74 9.91 0.47
N THR A 94 -2.98 11.09 -0.10
CA THR A 94 -3.45 11.23 -1.49
C THR A 94 -2.35 10.92 -2.49
N LEU A 95 -2.67 10.09 -3.48
CA LEU A 95 -1.78 9.78 -4.60
C LEU A 95 -1.57 11.00 -5.50
N THR A 96 -0.33 11.19 -5.95
CA THR A 96 0.04 12.23 -6.91
C THR A 96 -0.04 11.66 -8.32
N VAL A 97 -0.78 12.33 -9.19
CA VAL A 97 -0.91 11.97 -10.61
C VAL A 97 -0.17 13.02 -11.43
N GLU A 98 0.77 12.59 -12.27
CA GLU A 98 1.57 13.45 -13.14
C GLU A 98 1.55 12.92 -14.58
N ALA A 99 1.61 13.83 -15.56
CA ALA A 99 1.83 13.47 -16.96
C ALA A 99 3.32 13.22 -17.19
N THR A 100 3.66 12.13 -17.88
CA THR A 100 5.05 11.87 -18.30
C THR A 100 5.42 12.76 -19.50
N TYR A 101 6.72 13.01 -19.68
CA TYR A 101 7.36 13.93 -20.65
C TYR A 101 6.88 13.90 -22.11
N SER A 102 6.07 12.92 -22.52
CA SER A 102 5.55 12.82 -23.89
C SER A 102 4.03 13.02 -24.00
N ASN A 103 3.32 13.38 -22.92
CA ASN A 103 1.84 13.44 -22.92
C ASN A 103 1.22 12.15 -23.49
N THR A 104 1.87 11.00 -23.26
CA THR A 104 1.42 9.69 -23.79
C THR A 104 1.09 8.72 -22.66
N ASP A 105 1.62 8.96 -21.45
CA ASP A 105 1.40 8.10 -20.30
C ASP A 105 1.15 8.92 -19.03
N ILE A 106 0.42 8.30 -18.10
CA ILE A 106 0.05 8.84 -16.79
C ILE A 106 0.88 8.11 -15.73
N LYS A 107 1.65 8.87 -14.95
CA LYS A 107 2.38 8.36 -13.80
C LYS A 107 1.61 8.65 -12.52
N VAL A 108 1.29 7.61 -11.76
CA VAL A 108 0.66 7.72 -10.44
C VAL A 108 1.68 7.30 -9.39
N SER A 109 1.92 8.12 -8.38
CA SER A 109 2.93 7.88 -7.36
C SER A 109 2.43 8.16 -5.94
N SER A 110 3.01 7.45 -4.96
CA SER A 110 2.81 7.70 -3.51
C SER A 110 4.12 8.10 -2.87
N ASN A 111 4.10 9.20 -2.12
CA ASN A 111 5.23 9.63 -1.29
C ASN A 111 5.61 8.58 -0.23
N LYS A 112 4.60 7.92 0.37
CA LYS A 112 4.82 6.93 1.44
C LYS A 112 5.41 5.64 0.90
N LEU A 113 4.96 5.19 -0.26
CA LEU A 113 5.50 4.02 -0.93
C LEU A 113 6.98 4.21 -1.28
N ASN A 114 7.33 5.36 -1.87
CA ASN A 114 8.72 5.69 -2.18
C ASN A 114 9.60 5.73 -0.91
N ASN A 115 9.11 6.39 0.15
CA ASN A 115 9.80 6.43 1.44
C ASN A 115 9.96 5.04 2.07
N TYR A 116 8.99 4.15 1.88
CA TYR A 116 9.09 2.75 2.33
C TYR A 116 10.23 2.03 1.61
N TYR A 117 10.32 2.12 0.28
CA TYR A 117 11.42 1.49 -0.46
C TYR A 117 12.77 2.09 -0.12
N ILE A 118 12.89 3.42 0.03
CA ILE A 118 14.16 4.06 0.44
C ILE A 118 14.62 3.53 1.82
N ARG A 119 13.69 3.38 2.77
CA ARG A 119 14.00 2.81 4.10
C ARG A 119 14.38 1.34 4.03
N THR A 120 13.71 0.57 3.18
CA THR A 120 13.96 -0.86 3.03
C THR A 120 15.28 -1.11 2.29
N ASN A 121 15.58 -0.33 1.26
CA ASN A 121 16.79 -0.39 0.45
C ASN A 121 18.03 0.04 1.24
N LYS A 122 17.92 1.10 2.08
CA LYS A 122 18.98 1.48 3.03
C LYS A 122 19.35 0.34 4.01
N ASN A 123 18.42 -0.58 4.27
CA ASN A 123 18.61 -1.71 5.17
C ASN A 123 18.91 -3.03 4.44
N ASN A 124 18.80 -3.08 3.11
CA ASN A 124 19.05 -4.28 2.31
C ASN A 124 19.31 -3.91 0.81
N PRO A 125 20.58 -3.69 0.40
CA PRO A 125 20.92 -3.19 -0.93
C PRO A 125 20.78 -4.21 -2.08
N ASP A 126 20.41 -5.46 -1.79
CA ASP A 126 20.36 -6.55 -2.79
C ASP A 126 18.95 -6.86 -3.33
N VAL A 127 17.93 -6.02 -3.09
CA VAL A 127 16.59 -6.23 -3.64
C VAL A 127 16.47 -5.56 -5.02
N VAL A 128 16.88 -6.36 -5.99
CA VAL A 128 16.81 -6.23 -7.45
C VAL A 128 15.62 -5.41 -7.97
N GLU A 129 15.97 -4.43 -8.80
CA GLU A 129 15.20 -3.80 -9.87
C GLU A 129 14.23 -4.82 -10.51
N SER A 130 12.93 -4.65 -10.33
CA SER A 130 11.96 -5.41 -11.12
C SER A 130 12.12 -4.99 -12.58
N GLU A 131 12.73 -5.89 -13.35
CA GLU A 131 12.79 -5.93 -14.81
C GLU A 131 11.40 -5.72 -15.40
N ASP A 132 11.09 -4.52 -15.91
CA ASP A 132 9.95 -4.30 -16.81
C ASP A 132 10.13 -3.07 -17.73
N ASP A 133 11.36 -2.57 -17.93
CA ASP A 133 11.64 -1.43 -18.83
C ASP A 133 12.93 -1.62 -19.68
N GLN A 134 13.09 -2.76 -20.33
CA GLN A 134 14.08 -2.90 -21.42
C GLN A 134 13.49 -3.68 -22.61
N ASP A 135 12.48 -3.09 -23.26
CA ASP A 135 12.24 -3.33 -24.69
C ASP A 135 12.21 -1.98 -25.41
N ALA A 136 13.40 -1.51 -25.80
CA ALA A 136 13.55 -0.53 -26.88
C ALA A 136 14.83 -0.86 -27.66
N PRO A 137 14.73 -1.34 -28.92
CA PRO A 137 15.91 -1.60 -29.74
C PRO A 137 16.57 -0.26 -30.09
N LYS A 138 17.86 -0.13 -29.74
CA LYS A 138 18.71 0.93 -30.29
C LYS A 138 19.03 0.60 -31.74
N TYR A 139 18.60 1.45 -32.66
CA TYR A 139 19.13 1.53 -34.03
C TYR A 139 20.53 2.15 -34.02
#